data_AF-A0A7W0NV07-F1
#
_entry.id   AF-A0A7W0NV07-F1
#
_cell.length_a   1.000
_cell.length_b   1.000
_cell.length_c   1.000
_cell.angle_alpha   90.00
_cell.angle_beta   90.00
_cell.angle_gamma   90.00
#
_symmetry.space_group_name_H-M   'P 1'
#
loop_
_entity.id
_entity.type
_entity.pdbx_description
1 polymer ?
#
loop_
_entity_poly.entity_id
_entity_poly.type
_entity_poly.pdbx_seq_one_letter_code
_entity_poly.pdbx_strand_id
1 'polypeptide(L)'
;MLHKSLCRALAVLTLTGSIFAQVAQVATPRTDRLIGFSTDSSIVQRNLESQFDSTLKPGNLHDWMKRLSARPHHLGSPYNKENADFIAAQFRSWGYETKLEEFHVLFPTPKTRIVEMTAPESFKLK
;
A
#
# COMPACT_ATOMS: atom_id res chain seq x y z
N MET A 1 -24.26 5.72 58.21
CA MET A 1 -23.12 5.89 57.26
C MET A 1 -22.97 4.73 56.26
N LEU A 2 -24.05 3.99 55.91
CA LEU A 2 -23.98 2.86 54.97
C LEU A 2 -24.62 3.11 53.60
N HIS A 3 -25.38 4.20 53.42
CA HIS A 3 -26.15 4.42 52.19
C HIS A 3 -25.39 5.23 51.11
N LYS A 4 -24.33 5.97 51.48
CA LYS A 4 -23.59 6.86 50.56
C LYS A 4 -22.46 6.17 49.79
N SER A 5 -21.97 5.01 50.26
CA SER A 5 -20.88 4.27 49.60
C SER A 5 -21.36 3.35 48.46
N LEU A 6 -22.63 2.92 48.48
CA LEU A 6 -23.16 2.02 47.45
C LEU A 6 -23.48 2.74 46.13
N CYS A 7 -23.90 4.02 46.19
CA CYS A 7 -24.16 4.82 44.99
C CYS A 7 -22.88 5.31 44.28
N ARG A 8 -21.74 5.40 44.99
CA ARG A 8 -20.45 5.76 44.37
C ARG A 8 -19.79 4.60 43.62
N ALA A 9 -20.08 3.36 44.02
CA ALA A 9 -19.54 2.18 43.34
C ALA A 9 -20.28 1.86 42.02
N LEU A 10 -21.57 2.21 41.91
CA LEU A 10 -22.35 1.97 40.69
C LEU A 10 -22.13 3.02 39.58
N ALA A 11 -21.63 4.21 39.93
CA ALA A 11 -21.40 5.30 38.98
C ALA A 11 -19.98 5.30 38.36
N VAL A 12 -19.08 4.44 38.83
CA VAL A 12 -17.70 4.34 38.32
C VAL A 12 -17.54 3.18 37.33
N LEU A 13 -18.50 2.25 37.27
CA LEU A 13 -18.45 1.10 36.36
C LEU A 13 -19.07 1.36 34.97
N THR A 14 -19.64 2.53 34.73
CA THR A 14 -20.23 2.90 33.43
C THR A 14 -19.38 3.87 32.61
N LEU A 15 -18.15 4.20 33.06
CA LEU A 15 -17.29 5.18 32.38
C LEU A 15 -16.06 4.58 31.67
N THR A 16 -15.83 3.26 31.74
CA THR A 16 -14.72 2.59 31.04
C THR A 16 -15.18 1.72 29.86
N GLY A 17 -16.44 1.83 29.48
CA GLY A 17 -17.07 1.04 28.40
C GLY A 17 -17.09 1.73 27.04
N SER A 18 -16.30 2.78 26.79
CA SER A 18 -16.10 3.29 25.43
C SER A 18 -15.07 2.42 24.70
N ILE A 19 -15.43 1.13 24.59
CA ILE A 19 -14.85 0.21 23.63
C ILE A 19 -15.02 0.87 22.27
N PHE A 20 -13.91 0.95 21.54
CA PHE A 20 -13.82 1.20 20.11
C PHE A 20 -14.93 0.44 19.36
N ALA A 21 -16.10 1.06 19.22
CA ALA A 21 -17.09 0.65 18.22
C ALA A 21 -16.61 1.26 16.90
N GLN A 22 -15.63 0.60 16.29
CA GLN A 22 -15.25 0.88 14.92
C GLN A 22 -16.45 0.44 14.08
N VAL A 23 -17.33 1.39 13.79
CA VAL A 23 -18.39 1.21 12.80
C VAL A 23 -17.66 0.95 11.49
N ALA A 24 -17.61 -0.30 11.07
CA ALA A 24 -17.32 -0.63 9.69
C ALA A 24 -18.37 0.12 8.87
N GLN A 25 -17.98 1.18 8.18
CA GLN A 25 -18.84 1.81 7.19
C GLN A 25 -19.09 0.76 6.12
N VAL A 26 -20.21 0.06 6.26
CA VAL A 26 -20.78 -0.70 5.15
C VAL A 26 -21.07 0.34 4.08
N ALA A 27 -20.27 0.34 3.02
CA ALA A 27 -20.48 1.23 1.89
C ALA A 27 -21.94 1.05 1.43
N THR A 28 -22.73 2.12 1.51
CA THR A 28 -24.08 2.10 0.96
C THR A 28 -23.97 1.78 -0.52
N PRO A 29 -24.75 0.82 -1.06
CA PRO A 29 -24.71 0.52 -2.48
C PRO A 29 -25.04 1.80 -3.23
N ARG A 30 -24.06 2.31 -3.98
CA ARG A 30 -24.19 3.54 -4.75
C ARG A 30 -25.15 3.25 -5.90
N THR A 31 -26.41 3.64 -5.72
CA THR A 31 -27.54 3.45 -6.65
C THR A 31 -27.50 4.37 -7.86
N ASP A 32 -26.51 5.26 -7.95
CA ASP A 32 -26.34 6.14 -9.10
C ASP A 32 -25.91 5.34 -10.33
N ARG A 33 -26.67 5.51 -11.43
CA ARG A 33 -26.35 4.92 -12.72
C ARG A 33 -24.93 5.30 -13.14
N LEU A 34 -24.12 4.30 -13.46
CA LEU A 34 -22.76 4.50 -13.98
C LEU A 34 -22.81 5.15 -15.37
N ILE A 35 -21.90 6.09 -15.63
CA ILE A 35 -21.77 6.72 -16.95
C ILE A 35 -21.41 5.63 -17.97
N GLY A 36 -22.21 5.52 -19.04
CA GLY A 36 -22.02 4.51 -20.07
C GLY A 36 -22.64 3.13 -19.78
N PHE A 37 -23.34 2.96 -18.65
CA PHE A 37 -24.01 1.71 -18.27
C PHE A 37 -25.54 1.90 -18.27
N SER A 38 -26.28 0.79 -18.49
CA SER A 38 -27.70 0.75 -18.16
C SER A 38 -27.87 0.69 -16.64
N THR A 39 -29.10 0.89 -16.15
CA THR A 39 -29.39 0.75 -14.72
C THR A 39 -29.03 -0.65 -14.22
N ASP A 40 -29.45 -1.70 -14.94
CA ASP A 40 -29.19 -3.09 -14.55
C ASP A 40 -27.68 -3.43 -14.58
N SER A 41 -26.96 -3.00 -15.62
CA SER A 41 -25.51 -3.26 -15.69
C SER A 41 -24.72 -2.44 -14.68
N SER A 42 -25.24 -1.29 -14.23
CA SER A 42 -24.65 -0.52 -13.12
C SER A 42 -24.71 -1.31 -11.81
N ILE A 43 -25.82 -2.00 -11.54
CA ILE A 43 -25.99 -2.83 -10.33
C ILE A 43 -24.99 -4.00 -10.36
N VAL A 44 -24.89 -4.71 -11.49
CA VAL A 44 -23.93 -5.82 -11.65
C VAL A 44 -22.49 -5.35 -11.44
N GLN A 45 -22.12 -4.23 -12.05
CA GLN A 45 -20.78 -3.65 -11.91
C GLN A 45 -20.48 -3.26 -10.45
N ARG A 46 -21.41 -2.61 -9.75
CA ARG A 46 -21.24 -2.24 -8.33
C ARG A 46 -21.07 -3.46 -7.43
N ASN A 47 -21.81 -4.52 -7.69
CA ASN A 47 -21.68 -5.77 -6.93
C ASN A 47 -20.32 -6.43 -7.18
N LEU A 48 -19.80 -6.37 -8.42
CA LEU A 48 -18.46 -6.86 -8.74
C LEU A 48 -17.37 -6.03 -8.06
N GLU A 49 -17.48 -4.69 -8.11
CA GLU A 49 -16.59 -3.76 -7.41
C GLU A 49 -16.57 -4.06 -5.90
N SER A 50 -17.73 -4.19 -5.26
CA SER A 50 -17.81 -4.49 -3.83
C SER A 50 -17.19 -5.85 -3.48
N GLN A 51 -17.37 -6.87 -4.31
CA GLN A 51 -16.74 -8.17 -4.12
C GLN A 51 -15.21 -8.05 -4.25
N PHE A 52 -14.73 -7.35 -5.28
CA PHE A 52 -13.31 -7.13 -5.48
C PHE A 52 -12.67 -6.36 -4.31
N ASP A 53 -13.27 -5.23 -3.92
CA ASP A 53 -12.81 -4.38 -2.83
C ASP A 53 -12.73 -5.16 -1.50
N SER A 54 -13.65 -6.09 -1.25
CA SER A 54 -13.64 -6.94 -0.05
C SER A 54 -12.39 -7.84 0.06
N THR A 55 -11.71 -8.11 -1.06
CA THR A 55 -10.48 -8.91 -1.10
C THR A 55 -9.21 -8.09 -0.91
N LEU A 56 -9.29 -6.76 -1.07
CA LEU A 56 -8.13 -5.88 -1.00
C LEU A 56 -7.64 -5.73 0.44
N LYS A 57 -6.33 -5.91 0.62
CA LYS A 57 -5.66 -5.75 1.92
C LYS A 57 -4.71 -4.56 1.85
N PRO A 58 -5.03 -3.41 2.49
CA PRO A 58 -4.17 -2.23 2.47
C PRO A 58 -2.73 -2.50 2.96
N GLY A 59 -2.57 -3.44 3.91
CA GLY A 59 -1.27 -3.86 4.42
C GLY A 59 -0.33 -4.38 3.33
N ASN A 60 -0.86 -5.01 2.28
CA ASN A 60 -0.06 -5.49 1.16
C ASN A 60 0.69 -4.34 0.48
N LEU A 61 0.02 -3.21 0.23
CA LEU A 61 0.64 -2.04 -0.43
C LEU A 61 1.78 -1.46 0.42
N HIS A 62 1.58 -1.38 1.73
CA HIS A 62 2.59 -0.90 2.67
C HIS A 62 3.81 -1.81 2.72
N ASP A 63 3.59 -3.12 2.83
CA ASP A 63 4.67 -4.11 2.93
C ASP A 63 5.44 -4.22 1.61
N TRP A 64 4.74 -4.19 0.48
CA TRP A 64 5.39 -4.15 -0.84
C TRP A 64 6.17 -2.87 -1.05
N MET A 65 5.63 -1.70 -0.68
CA MET A 65 6.36 -0.44 -0.77
C MET A 65 7.64 -0.49 0.06
N LYS A 66 7.56 -0.92 1.33
CA LYS A 66 8.73 -1.11 2.19
C LYS A 66 9.77 -2.04 1.57
N ARG A 67 9.36 -3.21 1.07
CA ARG A 67 10.27 -4.16 0.42
C ARG A 67 10.90 -3.57 -0.83
N LEU A 68 10.10 -3.10 -1.77
CA LEU A 68 10.57 -2.69 -3.09
C LEU A 68 11.50 -1.48 -3.01
N SER A 69 11.27 -0.56 -2.05
CA SER A 69 12.06 0.66 -1.86
C SER A 69 13.20 0.58 -0.83
N ALA A 70 13.39 -0.56 -0.15
CA ALA A 70 14.34 -0.63 0.97
C ALA A 70 15.82 -0.40 0.60
N ARG A 71 16.20 -0.52 -0.68
CA ARG A 71 17.57 -0.24 -1.16
C ARG A 71 17.52 0.35 -2.58
N PRO A 72 18.54 1.10 -3.03
CA PRO A 72 18.64 1.55 -4.42
C PRO A 72 18.60 0.35 -5.40
N HIS A 73 17.73 0.42 -6.42
CA HIS A 73 17.49 -0.67 -7.38
C HIS A 73 17.51 -0.17 -8.84
N HIS A 74 18.61 0.43 -9.28
CA HIS A 74 18.76 0.81 -10.69
C HIS A 74 18.88 -0.42 -11.60
N LEU A 75 18.75 -0.20 -12.91
CA LEU A 75 18.88 -1.25 -13.92
C LEU A 75 20.21 -2.03 -13.74
N GLY A 76 20.11 -3.36 -13.72
CA GLY A 76 21.28 -4.25 -13.56
C GLY A 76 21.80 -4.41 -12.12
N SER A 77 21.24 -3.71 -11.13
CA SER A 77 21.68 -3.87 -9.73
C SER A 77 21.20 -5.18 -9.09
N PRO A 78 21.93 -5.74 -8.10
CA PRO A 78 21.52 -6.97 -7.40
C PRO A 78 20.13 -6.85 -6.77
N TYR A 79 19.82 -5.71 -6.14
CA TYR A 79 18.53 -5.51 -5.49
C TYR A 79 17.37 -5.40 -6.49
N ASN A 80 17.63 -4.89 -7.69
CA ASN A 80 16.63 -4.89 -8.75
C ASN A 80 16.26 -6.32 -9.18
N LYS A 81 17.24 -7.24 -9.25
CA LYS A 81 16.96 -8.67 -9.52
C LYS A 81 16.15 -9.32 -8.40
N GLU A 82 16.51 -9.07 -7.14
CA GLU A 82 15.72 -9.55 -5.99
C GLU A 82 14.25 -9.07 -6.06
N ASN A 83 14.04 -7.80 -6.40
CA ASN A 83 12.69 -7.24 -6.55
C ASN A 83 11.93 -7.90 -7.71
N ALA A 84 12.59 -8.13 -8.85
CA ALA A 84 11.99 -8.79 -10.00
C ALA A 84 11.57 -10.24 -9.67
N ASP A 85 12.42 -10.97 -8.94
CA ASP A 85 12.13 -12.34 -8.50
C ASP A 85 10.97 -12.38 -7.48
N PHE A 86 10.94 -11.42 -6.55
CA PHE A 86 9.83 -11.27 -5.62
C PHE A 86 8.51 -11.03 -6.36
N ILE A 87 8.48 -10.09 -7.31
CA ILE A 87 7.29 -9.80 -8.11
C ILE A 87 6.84 -11.04 -8.89
N ALA A 88 7.77 -11.74 -9.54
CA ALA A 88 7.45 -12.96 -10.27
C ALA A 88 6.86 -14.05 -9.35
N ALA A 89 7.38 -14.19 -8.14
CA ALA A 89 6.83 -15.13 -7.15
C ALA A 89 5.40 -14.77 -6.73
N GLN A 90 5.10 -13.47 -6.57
CA GLN A 90 3.74 -13.02 -6.27
C GLN A 90 2.77 -13.40 -7.40
N PHE A 91 3.11 -13.09 -8.66
CA PHE A 91 2.26 -13.46 -9.81
C PHE A 91 2.03 -14.98 -9.91
N ARG A 92 3.06 -15.79 -9.70
CA ARG A 92 2.91 -17.25 -9.66
C ARG A 92 1.98 -17.69 -8.53
N SER A 93 2.11 -17.10 -7.35
CA SER A 93 1.25 -17.43 -6.20
C SER A 93 -0.23 -17.10 -6.44
N TRP A 94 -0.52 -16.15 -7.32
CA TRP A 94 -1.88 -15.77 -7.72
C TRP A 94 -2.42 -16.61 -8.88
N GLY A 95 -1.62 -17.55 -9.40
CA GLY A 95 -2.03 -18.48 -10.46
C GLY A 95 -1.71 -18.01 -11.88
N TYR A 96 -0.90 -16.96 -12.07
CA TYR A 96 -0.50 -16.51 -13.40
C TYR A 96 0.66 -17.35 -13.97
N GLU A 97 0.60 -17.66 -15.27
CA GLU A 97 1.79 -18.11 -16.00
C GLU A 97 2.81 -16.96 -16.05
N THR A 98 3.97 -17.16 -15.41
CA THR A 98 4.93 -16.07 -15.18
C THR A 98 6.34 -16.48 -15.59
N LYS A 99 6.89 -15.76 -16.57
CA LYS A 99 8.26 -15.90 -17.06
C LYS A 99 9.02 -14.59 -16.83
N LEU A 100 10.31 -14.71 -16.51
CA LEU A 100 11.19 -13.57 -16.35
C LEU A 100 12.09 -13.51 -17.58
N GLU A 101 11.82 -12.53 -18.44
CA GLU A 101 12.58 -12.33 -19.67
C GLU A 101 13.86 -11.53 -19.38
N GLU A 102 14.96 -11.95 -20.00
CA GLU A 102 16.28 -11.34 -19.81
C GLU A 102 16.75 -10.65 -21.09
N PHE A 103 17.18 -9.39 -20.95
CA PHE A 103 17.70 -8.59 -22.05
C PHE A 103 19.09 -8.08 -21.72
N HIS A 104 19.98 -8.18 -22.70
CA HIS A 104 21.35 -7.70 -22.60
C HIS A 104 21.46 -6.33 -23.28
N VAL A 105 21.48 -5.26 -22.47
CA VAL A 105 21.51 -3.87 -22.97
C VAL A 105 22.76 -3.14 -22.47
N LEU A 106 23.25 -2.19 -23.27
CA LEU A 106 24.31 -1.29 -22.86
C LEU A 106 23.74 -0.22 -21.93
N PHE A 107 23.99 -0.37 -20.63
CA PHE A 107 23.57 0.59 -19.62
C PHE A 107 24.77 1.27 -18.94
N PRO A 108 25.07 2.55 -19.24
CA PRO A 108 26.23 3.23 -18.69
C PRO A 108 25.96 3.67 -17.24
N THR A 109 26.40 2.89 -16.27
CA THR A 109 26.35 3.27 -14.84
C THR A 109 27.56 4.14 -14.51
N PRO A 110 27.37 5.41 -14.08
CA PRO A 110 28.48 6.29 -13.74
C PRO A 110 29.30 5.71 -12.58
N LYS A 111 30.61 5.54 -12.78
CA LYS A 111 31.54 5.11 -11.73
C LYS A 111 31.95 6.26 -10.81
N THR A 112 32.06 7.45 -11.38
CA THR A 112 32.52 8.66 -10.69
C THR A 112 31.67 9.84 -11.13
N ARG A 113 31.29 10.70 -10.18
CA ARG A 113 30.66 12.00 -10.43
C ARG A 113 31.47 13.05 -9.70
N ILE A 114 31.90 14.08 -10.42
CA ILE A 114 32.70 15.18 -9.88
C ILE A 114 32.01 16.47 -10.27
N VAL A 115 31.84 17.37 -9.31
CA VAL A 115 31.33 18.71 -9.55
C VAL A 115 32.35 19.70 -8.99
N GLU A 116 32.83 20.59 -9.86
CA GLU A 116 33.85 21.59 -9.55
C GLU A 116 33.40 22.96 -10.06
N MET A 117 33.43 23.96 -9.18
CA MET A 117 33.39 25.37 -9.53
C MET A 117 34.82 25.84 -9.77
N THR A 118 35.08 26.41 -10.95
CA THR A 118 36.42 26.85 -11.37
C THR A 118 36.63 28.36 -11.24
N ALA A 119 35.55 29.15 -11.20
CA ALA A 119 35.58 30.61 -11.01
C ALA A 119 34.24 31.13 -10.47
N PRO A 120 34.22 32.28 -9.76
CA PRO A 120 35.37 33.11 -9.38
C PRO A 120 36.25 32.50 -8.28
N GLU A 121 35.70 31.58 -7.48
CA GLU A 121 36.44 30.81 -6.48
C GLU A 121 36.51 29.33 -6.90
N SER A 122 37.60 28.65 -6.53
CA SER A 122 37.71 27.21 -6.76
C SER A 122 37.01 26.45 -5.63
N PHE A 123 36.06 25.59 -5.97
CA PHE A 123 35.36 24.73 -5.01
C PHE A 123 35.04 23.37 -5.63
N LYS A 124 35.37 22.28 -4.91
CA LYS A 124 35.03 20.92 -5.30
C LYS A 124 33.97 20.37 -4.36
N LEU A 125 32.83 19.95 -4.92
CA LEU A 125 31.78 19.29 -4.15
C LEU A 125 32.33 17.97 -3.59
N LYS A 126 32.22 17.79 -2.27
CA LYS A 126 32.63 16.56 -1.59
C LYS A 126 31.71 15.39 -1.94
#